data_AF-A0A956FGW6-F1
#
_entry.id   AF-A0A956FGW6-F1
#
_cell.length_a   1.000
_cell.length_b   1.000
_cell.length_c   1.000
_cell.angle_alpha   90.00
_cell.angle_beta   90.00
_cell.angle_gamma   90.00
#
_symmetry.space_group_name_H-M   'P 1'
#
loop_
_entity.id
_entity.type
_entity.pdbx_description
1 polymer ?
#
loop_
_entity_poly.entity_id
_entity_poly.type
_entity_poly.pdbx_seq_one_letter_code
_entity_poly.pdbx_strand_id
1 'polypeptide(L)'
;MPRFVTSGSPSGRFSRVDRKARETIRTLVTMLDRRERDRRCARLQRAGLAGERPTDWQLLLAAHHMLVGFLLPSNREFYAAYDRSPWWAQVLRVLDDPRAVMDPIGLGVDEDAIVSHLVQVVHTSAGYDVALLGMFEDGLGALRRQLEQLVAGTHPRQAAIEAIVEREGYHRALLEALDRFERDPQACWRVDTLEVPDGCEERFEQGVELFGTPGRLFAYGRTLPPTPWASLRAWLRGAHPRAPAPP
;
A
#
# COMPACT_ATOMS: atom_id res chain seq x y z
N MET A 1 -37.62 37.16 -2.36
CA MET A 1 -36.74 37.87 -1.40
C MET A 1 -36.72 37.11 -0.07
N PRO A 2 -35.61 37.12 0.68
CA PRO A 2 -34.75 35.94 0.83
C PRO A 2 -34.73 35.35 2.26
N ARG A 3 -34.22 34.11 2.41
CA ARG A 3 -33.41 33.69 3.56
C ARG A 3 -32.28 32.76 3.11
N PHE A 4 -31.10 33.34 2.90
CA PHE A 4 -29.84 32.61 3.00
C PHE A 4 -29.55 32.37 4.48
N VAL A 5 -29.32 31.11 4.86
CA VAL A 5 -28.72 30.76 6.14
C VAL A 5 -27.29 30.29 5.86
N THR A 6 -26.33 31.14 6.22
CA THR A 6 -24.93 30.76 6.38
C THR A 6 -24.64 30.61 7.87
N SER A 7 -24.18 29.44 8.30
CA SER A 7 -23.29 29.32 9.47
C SER A 7 -22.59 27.95 9.50
N GLY A 8 -21.61 27.77 8.61
CA GLY A 8 -20.55 26.80 8.85
C GLY A 8 -19.65 27.32 9.98
N SER A 9 -19.75 26.72 11.17
CA SER A 9 -18.90 27.07 12.31
C SER A 9 -17.41 26.89 11.98
N PRO A 10 -16.52 27.87 12.28
CA PRO A 10 -15.07 27.77 12.07
C PRO A 10 -14.41 26.61 12.85
N SER A 11 -15.04 26.14 13.92
CA SER A 11 -14.48 25.14 14.84
C SER A 11 -14.33 23.73 14.25
N GLY A 12 -15.08 23.40 13.20
CA GLY A 12 -15.03 22.08 12.55
C GLY A 12 -13.84 21.89 11.59
N ARG A 13 -13.19 22.98 11.18
CA ARG A 13 -12.07 22.94 10.21
C ARG A 13 -10.73 22.76 10.93
N PHE A 14 -10.53 23.44 12.06
CA PHE A 14 -9.34 23.31 12.91
C PHE A 14 -9.23 21.93 13.55
N SER A 15 -10.34 21.35 14.05
CA SER A 15 -10.33 20.01 14.64
C SER A 15 -9.98 18.88 13.66
N ARG A 16 -10.29 19.06 12.36
CA ARG A 16 -9.88 18.11 11.30
C ARG A 16 -8.39 18.20 10.98
N VAL A 17 -7.83 19.41 10.97
CA VAL A 17 -6.39 19.64 10.74
C VAL A 17 -5.58 19.13 11.93
N ASP A 18 -6.02 19.38 13.16
CA ASP A 18 -5.36 18.89 14.37
C ASP A 18 -5.39 17.37 14.48
N ARG A 19 -6.50 16.74 14.06
CA ARG A 19 -6.60 15.28 13.97
C ARG A 19 -5.67 14.71 12.90
N LYS A 20 -5.66 15.25 11.68
CA LYS A 20 -4.73 14.83 10.61
C LYS A 20 -3.26 15.02 11.02
N ALA A 21 -2.94 16.12 11.70
CA ALA A 21 -1.59 16.38 12.18
C ALA A 21 -1.17 15.41 13.30
N ARG A 22 -2.06 15.13 14.25
CA ARG A 22 -1.81 14.15 15.33
C ARG A 22 -1.67 12.73 14.79
N GLU A 23 -2.50 12.36 13.82
CA GLU A 23 -2.40 11.10 13.10
C GLU A 23 -1.09 10.99 12.32
N THR A 24 -0.67 12.04 11.62
CA THR A 24 0.62 12.09 10.90
C THR A 24 1.81 11.97 11.87
N ILE A 25 1.78 12.69 13.00
CA ILE A 25 2.82 12.61 14.04
C ILE A 25 2.83 11.22 14.68
N ARG A 26 1.67 10.62 14.96
CA ARG A 26 1.58 9.25 15.48
C ARG A 26 2.19 8.28 14.49
N THR A 27 1.88 8.37 13.20
CA THR A 27 2.49 7.52 12.17
C THR A 27 4.00 7.74 12.05
N LEU A 28 4.49 8.97 12.13
CA LEU A 28 5.93 9.27 12.17
C LEU A 28 6.62 8.63 13.40
N VAL A 29 5.98 8.68 14.57
CA VAL A 29 6.47 8.04 15.79
C VAL A 29 6.43 6.52 15.67
N THR A 30 5.34 5.94 15.13
CA THR A 30 5.20 4.49 14.89
C THR A 30 6.19 3.98 13.83
N MET A 31 6.50 4.77 12.81
CA MET A 31 7.53 4.47 11.81
C MET A 31 8.92 4.34 12.44
N LEU A 32 9.20 5.16 13.45
CA LEU A 32 10.44 5.13 14.22
C LEU A 32 10.37 4.15 15.42
N ASP A 33 9.18 3.66 15.78
CA ASP A 33 9.00 2.66 16.83
C ASP A 33 9.36 1.27 16.31
N ARG A 34 10.64 0.95 16.47
CA ARG A 34 11.18 -0.36 16.15
C ARG A 34 10.45 -1.49 16.88
N ARG A 35 9.99 -1.29 18.12
CA ARG A 35 9.31 -2.35 18.89
C ARG A 35 7.97 -2.68 18.27
N GLU A 36 7.23 -1.66 17.84
CA GLU A 36 5.95 -1.86 17.19
C GLU A 36 6.11 -2.55 15.83
N ARG A 37 7.10 -2.12 15.03
CA ARG A 37 7.46 -2.82 13.78
C ARG A 37 7.84 -4.27 14.02
N ASP A 38 8.60 -4.57 15.07
CA ASP A 38 8.98 -5.93 15.45
C ASP A 38 7.76 -6.78 15.80
N ARG A 39 6.81 -6.24 16.58
CA ARG A 39 5.55 -6.91 16.90
C ARG A 39 4.74 -7.22 15.65
N ARG A 40 4.60 -6.25 14.75
CA ARG A 40 3.85 -6.38 13.50
C ARG A 40 4.46 -7.42 12.57
N CYS A 41 5.79 -7.41 12.42
CA CYS A 41 6.50 -8.45 11.66
C CYS A 41 6.27 -9.84 12.29
N ALA A 42 6.36 -9.96 13.62
CA ALA A 42 6.11 -11.23 14.30
C ALA A 42 4.66 -11.72 14.12
N ARG A 43 3.69 -10.82 13.97
CA ARG A 43 2.31 -11.18 13.63
C ARG A 43 2.19 -11.74 12.23
N LEU A 44 2.76 -11.05 11.24
CA LEU A 44 2.78 -11.53 9.85
C LEU A 44 3.44 -12.91 9.75
N GLN A 45 4.52 -13.14 10.47
CA GLN A 45 5.20 -14.43 10.55
C GLN A 45 4.32 -15.51 11.16
N ARG A 46 3.66 -15.23 12.30
CA ARG A 46 2.73 -16.18 12.92
C ARG A 46 1.52 -16.50 12.06
N ALA A 47 1.08 -15.55 11.23
CA ALA A 47 0.01 -15.74 10.26
C ALA A 47 0.48 -16.48 8.99
N GLY A 48 1.77 -16.82 8.87
CA GLY A 48 2.34 -17.43 7.66
C GLY A 48 2.45 -16.49 6.46
N LEU A 49 2.16 -15.19 6.64
CA LEU A 49 2.16 -14.17 5.59
C LEU A 49 3.56 -13.59 5.33
N ALA A 50 4.51 -13.85 6.24
CA ALA A 50 5.91 -13.47 6.10
C ALA A 50 6.85 -14.58 6.57
N GLY A 51 8.01 -14.68 5.92
CA GLY A 51 9.09 -15.60 6.31
C GLY A 51 10.03 -14.98 7.35
N GLU A 52 11.25 -15.51 7.44
CA GLU A 52 12.30 -14.94 8.29
C GLU A 52 12.56 -13.47 7.95
N ARG A 53 12.74 -12.64 8.99
CA ARG A 53 12.83 -11.19 8.82
C ARG A 53 14.24 -10.78 8.34
N PRO A 54 14.35 -9.96 7.28
CA PRO A 54 15.61 -9.31 6.92
C PRO A 54 16.05 -8.23 7.93
N THR A 55 17.30 -7.80 7.85
CA THR A 55 17.76 -6.64 8.63
C THR A 55 16.99 -5.37 8.23
N ASP A 56 16.95 -4.37 9.12
CA ASP A 56 16.28 -3.09 8.80
C ASP A 56 16.91 -2.41 7.57
N TRP A 57 18.21 -2.62 7.36
CA TRP A 57 18.92 -2.15 6.18
C TRP A 57 18.50 -2.89 4.90
N GLN A 58 18.39 -4.22 4.97
CA GLN A 58 17.87 -5.03 3.87
C GLN A 58 16.43 -4.66 3.51
N LEU A 59 15.58 -4.41 4.50
CA LEU A 59 14.22 -3.90 4.28
C LEU A 59 14.22 -2.55 3.58
N LEU A 60 15.09 -1.63 3.99
CA LEU A 60 15.21 -0.31 3.34
C LEU A 60 15.66 -0.44 1.89
N LEU A 61 16.65 -1.28 1.60
CA LEU A 61 17.09 -1.54 0.22
C LEU A 61 16.00 -2.22 -0.61
N ALA A 62 15.29 -3.20 -0.05
CA ALA A 62 14.20 -3.88 -0.71
C ALA A 62 13.05 -2.91 -1.05
N ALA A 63 12.68 -2.05 -0.09
CA ALA A 63 11.71 -0.98 -0.28
C ALA A 63 12.12 -0.04 -1.42
N HIS A 64 13.39 0.36 -1.44
CA HIS A 64 13.93 1.21 -2.51
C HIS A 64 13.86 0.53 -3.87
N HIS A 65 14.24 -0.76 -3.96
CA HIS A 65 14.17 -1.55 -5.19
C HIS A 65 12.72 -1.73 -5.68
N MET A 66 11.79 -2.02 -4.78
CA MET A 66 10.37 -2.12 -5.07
C MET A 66 9.84 -0.78 -5.62
N LEU A 67 10.12 0.33 -4.94
CA LEU A 67 9.62 1.65 -5.31
C LEU A 67 10.19 2.14 -6.65
N VAL A 68 11.52 2.14 -6.77
CA VAL A 68 12.21 2.75 -7.92
C VAL A 68 12.30 1.81 -9.11
N GLY A 69 12.44 0.50 -8.87
CA GLY A 69 12.56 -0.50 -9.92
C GLY A 69 11.23 -0.93 -10.52
N PHE A 70 10.15 -0.95 -9.73
CA PHE A 70 8.89 -1.57 -10.13
C PHE A 70 7.70 -0.62 -10.02
N LEU A 71 7.39 -0.09 -8.83
CA LEU A 71 6.17 0.72 -8.63
C LEU A 71 6.17 1.98 -9.49
N LEU A 72 7.23 2.81 -9.44
CA LEU A 72 7.27 4.05 -10.22
C LEU A 72 7.31 3.80 -11.74
N PRO A 73 8.13 2.87 -12.27
CA PRO A 73 8.13 2.58 -13.70
C PRO A 73 6.83 1.94 -14.20
N SER A 74 6.29 0.93 -13.49
CA SER A 74 5.01 0.32 -13.86
C SER A 74 3.88 1.35 -13.84
N ASN A 75 3.81 2.20 -12.81
CA ASN A 75 2.79 3.25 -12.77
C ASN A 75 2.87 4.20 -13.97
N ARG A 76 4.08 4.52 -14.46
CA ARG A 76 4.25 5.34 -15.68
C ARG A 76 3.72 4.62 -16.92
N GLU A 77 4.00 3.33 -17.07
CA GLU A 77 3.51 2.51 -18.19
C GLU A 77 1.98 2.39 -18.17
N PHE A 78 1.40 2.09 -17.01
CA PHE A 78 -0.05 2.01 -16.82
C PHE A 78 -0.76 3.32 -17.18
N TYR A 79 -0.26 4.47 -16.71
CA TYR A 79 -0.88 5.76 -17.03
C TYR A 79 -0.70 6.16 -18.50
N ALA A 80 0.42 5.78 -19.13
CA ALA A 80 0.62 5.97 -20.57
C ALA A 80 -0.38 5.12 -21.38
N ALA A 81 -0.62 3.87 -20.97
CA ALA A 81 -1.57 2.97 -21.63
C ALA A 81 -3.03 3.46 -21.51
N TYR A 82 -3.39 4.16 -20.43
CA TYR A 82 -4.76 4.66 -20.20
C TYR A 82 -5.02 6.10 -20.67
N ASP A 83 -4.07 6.75 -21.34
CA ASP A 83 -4.15 8.15 -21.82
C ASP A 83 -4.67 9.13 -20.73
N ARG A 84 -4.25 8.89 -19.47
CA ARG A 84 -4.69 9.68 -18.32
C ARG A 84 -3.50 10.39 -17.68
N SER A 85 -3.69 11.65 -17.33
CA SER A 85 -2.65 12.44 -16.68
C SER A 85 -2.48 11.99 -15.20
N PRO A 86 -1.33 11.44 -14.81
CA PRO A 86 -1.12 10.79 -13.50
C PRO A 86 -1.14 11.76 -12.32
N TRP A 87 -0.91 13.06 -12.56
CA TRP A 87 -0.54 13.97 -11.48
C TRP A 87 -1.73 14.39 -10.60
N TRP A 88 -2.96 14.46 -11.14
CA TRP A 88 -4.10 14.95 -10.34
C TRP A 88 -4.61 13.91 -9.34
N ALA A 89 -4.71 12.63 -9.73
CA ALA A 89 -5.07 11.55 -8.83
C ALA A 89 -4.00 11.35 -7.73
N GLN A 90 -2.71 11.48 -8.08
CA GLN A 90 -1.62 11.37 -7.11
C GLN A 90 -1.57 12.59 -6.16
N VAL A 91 -1.81 13.81 -6.64
CA VAL A 91 -1.95 15.00 -5.79
C VAL A 91 -3.13 14.86 -4.83
N LEU A 92 -4.29 14.40 -5.29
CA LEU A 92 -5.44 14.16 -4.40
C LEU A 92 -5.15 13.07 -3.36
N ARG A 93 -4.40 12.01 -3.72
CA ARG A 93 -3.96 10.96 -2.79
C ARG A 93 -2.99 11.47 -1.73
N VAL A 94 -1.99 12.28 -2.12
CA VAL A 94 -1.06 12.91 -1.17
C VAL A 94 -1.78 13.91 -0.25
N LEU A 95 -2.76 14.65 -0.78
CA LEU A 95 -3.58 15.58 0.00
C LEU A 95 -4.58 14.87 0.94
N ASP A 96 -5.07 13.68 0.58
CA ASP A 96 -5.96 12.91 1.44
C ASP A 96 -5.19 12.17 2.54
N ASP A 97 -4.10 11.45 2.17
CA ASP A 97 -3.24 10.73 3.11
C ASP A 97 -1.72 10.79 2.75
N PRO A 98 -0.95 11.73 3.33
CA PRO A 98 0.50 11.82 3.10
C PRO A 98 1.31 10.69 3.73
N ARG A 99 0.71 9.86 4.61
CA ARG A 99 1.42 8.80 5.35
C ARG A 99 1.85 7.63 4.46
N ALA A 100 1.08 7.34 3.41
CA ALA A 100 1.39 6.27 2.45
C ALA A 100 2.68 6.55 1.64
N VAL A 101 3.10 7.82 1.55
CA VAL A 101 4.35 8.21 0.87
C VAL A 101 5.57 8.00 1.77
N MET A 102 5.38 8.02 3.09
CA MET A 102 6.48 8.03 4.05
C MET A 102 6.99 6.63 4.41
N ASP A 103 6.11 5.63 4.44
CA ASP A 103 6.47 4.22 4.62
C ASP A 103 6.07 3.39 3.39
N PRO A 104 6.93 3.31 2.36
CA PRO A 104 6.61 2.64 1.10
C PRO A 104 6.39 1.13 1.24
N ILE A 105 6.69 0.52 2.39
CA ILE A 105 6.44 -0.90 2.67
C ILE A 105 5.32 -1.13 3.70
N GLY A 106 4.73 -0.08 4.27
CA GLY A 106 3.53 -0.15 5.10
C GLY A 106 3.68 -0.72 6.52
N LEU A 107 4.86 -1.17 6.95
CA LEU A 107 5.05 -1.86 8.24
C LEU A 107 4.84 -0.96 9.48
N GLY A 108 5.02 0.35 9.35
CA GLY A 108 4.81 1.40 10.35
C GLY A 108 3.48 2.16 10.18
N VAL A 109 2.68 1.83 9.17
CA VAL A 109 1.40 2.49 8.88
C VAL A 109 0.29 1.91 9.77
N ASP A 110 -0.66 2.74 10.21
CA ASP A 110 -1.79 2.29 11.04
C ASP A 110 -2.86 1.57 10.19
N GLU A 111 -3.68 0.72 10.82
CA GLU A 111 -4.73 -0.07 10.17
C GLU A 111 -5.64 0.80 9.27
N ASP A 112 -6.18 1.88 9.83
CA ASP A 112 -7.07 2.80 9.11
C ASP A 112 -6.46 3.38 7.84
N ALA A 113 -5.14 3.62 7.83
CA ALA A 113 -4.46 4.18 6.67
C ALA A 113 -4.28 3.13 5.56
N ILE A 114 -3.97 1.88 5.90
CA ILE A 114 -3.93 0.78 4.92
C ILE A 114 -5.33 0.50 4.37
N VAL A 115 -6.35 0.43 5.23
CA VAL A 115 -7.75 0.23 4.79
C VAL A 115 -8.20 1.39 3.92
N SER A 116 -7.97 2.63 4.34
CA SER A 116 -8.32 3.82 3.55
C SER A 116 -7.58 3.86 2.21
N HIS A 117 -6.34 3.40 2.14
CA HIS A 117 -5.58 3.26 0.89
C HIS A 117 -6.23 2.25 -0.04
N LEU A 118 -6.51 1.04 0.46
CA LEU A 118 -7.11 -0.06 -0.32
C LEU A 118 -8.46 0.31 -0.94
N VAL A 119 -9.29 1.12 -0.27
CA VAL A 119 -10.60 1.52 -0.79
C VAL A 119 -10.55 2.73 -1.73
N GLN A 120 -9.46 3.49 -1.76
CA GLN A 120 -9.33 4.72 -2.58
C GLN A 120 -8.41 4.56 -3.79
N VAL A 121 -7.38 3.72 -3.65
CA VAL A 121 -6.40 3.48 -4.70
C VAL A 121 -6.78 2.20 -5.41
N VAL A 122 -6.78 2.27 -6.72
CA VAL A 122 -7.09 1.13 -7.57
C VAL A 122 -5.81 0.33 -7.78
N HIS A 123 -5.83 -0.95 -7.42
CA HIS A 123 -4.68 -1.84 -7.48
C HIS A 123 -4.91 -2.91 -8.55
N THR A 124 -4.00 -3.07 -9.49
CA THR A 124 -4.06 -4.24 -10.38
C THR A 124 -3.93 -5.53 -9.57
N SER A 125 -2.99 -5.56 -8.61
CA SER A 125 -2.92 -6.57 -7.56
C SER A 125 -2.78 -5.92 -6.18
N ALA A 126 -3.70 -6.22 -5.26
CA ALA A 126 -3.76 -5.70 -3.89
C ALA A 126 -3.15 -6.66 -2.85
N GLY A 127 -2.48 -7.73 -3.30
CA GLY A 127 -2.05 -8.84 -2.44
C GLY A 127 -1.13 -8.41 -1.29
N TYR A 128 -0.24 -7.46 -1.56
CA TYR A 128 0.69 -6.94 -0.57
C TYR A 128 -0.03 -6.22 0.57
N ASP A 129 -0.89 -5.26 0.23
CA ASP A 129 -1.61 -4.44 1.20
C ASP A 129 -2.68 -5.24 1.97
N VAL A 130 -3.35 -6.19 1.30
CA VAL A 130 -4.24 -7.13 1.99
C VAL A 130 -3.47 -8.00 2.98
N ALA A 131 -2.30 -8.52 2.60
CA ALA A 131 -1.47 -9.31 3.53
C ALA A 131 -0.94 -8.46 4.71
N LEU A 132 -0.65 -7.17 4.50
CA LEU A 132 -0.26 -6.25 5.58
C LEU A 132 -1.34 -6.12 6.67
N LEU A 133 -2.62 -6.27 6.34
CA LEU A 133 -3.69 -6.23 7.34
C LEU A 133 -3.56 -7.34 8.40
N GLY A 134 -2.81 -8.42 8.13
CA GLY A 134 -2.44 -9.44 9.12
C GLY A 134 -1.56 -8.92 10.27
N MET A 135 -1.04 -7.69 10.19
CA MET A 135 -0.41 -6.98 11.31
C MET A 135 -1.40 -6.58 12.40
N PHE A 136 -2.71 -6.58 12.11
CA PHE A 136 -3.77 -6.14 13.00
C PHE A 136 -4.71 -7.29 13.38
N GLU A 137 -5.43 -7.14 14.49
CA GLU A 137 -6.28 -8.22 15.03
C GLU A 137 -7.53 -8.43 14.19
N ASP A 138 -8.11 -7.34 13.71
CA ASP A 138 -9.31 -7.36 12.87
C ASP A 138 -9.06 -6.63 11.53
N GLY A 139 -7.81 -6.59 11.04
CA GLY A 139 -7.46 -5.79 9.88
C GLY A 139 -8.26 -6.16 8.62
N LEU A 140 -8.40 -7.47 8.34
CA LEU A 140 -9.21 -7.95 7.21
C LEU A 140 -10.70 -7.70 7.41
N GLY A 141 -11.21 -7.87 8.64
CA GLY A 141 -12.60 -7.56 8.98
C GLY A 141 -12.93 -6.07 8.84
N ALA A 142 -11.99 -5.18 9.19
CA ALA A 142 -12.11 -3.74 8.99
C ALA A 142 -12.20 -3.38 7.50
N LEU A 143 -11.35 -3.96 6.66
CA LEU A 143 -11.43 -3.80 5.21
C LEU A 143 -12.76 -4.31 4.66
N ARG A 144 -13.15 -5.54 5.01
CA ARG A 144 -14.41 -6.16 4.57
C ARG A 144 -15.62 -5.27 4.84
N ARG A 145 -15.76 -4.76 6.07
CA ARG A 145 -16.87 -3.86 6.44
C ARG A 145 -16.92 -2.60 5.58
N GLN A 146 -15.77 -1.99 5.27
CA GLN A 146 -15.75 -0.81 4.40
C GLN A 146 -16.11 -1.15 2.96
N LEU A 147 -15.62 -2.28 2.42
CA LEU A 147 -15.96 -2.73 1.07
C LEU A 147 -17.44 -3.07 0.94
N GLU A 148 -18.03 -3.77 1.92
CA GLU A 148 -19.48 -4.06 1.94
C GLU A 148 -20.31 -2.79 1.96
N GLN A 149 -19.92 -1.79 2.76
CA GLN A 149 -20.60 -0.49 2.79
C GLN A 149 -20.48 0.25 1.45
N LEU A 150 -19.31 0.21 0.80
CA LEU A 150 -19.07 0.85 -0.49
C LEU A 150 -19.88 0.20 -1.61
N VAL A 151 -19.92 -1.14 -1.65
CA VAL A 151 -20.73 -1.91 -2.59
C VAL A 151 -22.22 -1.67 -2.36
N ALA A 152 -22.65 -1.50 -1.10
CA ALA A 152 -24.03 -1.19 -0.75
C ALA A 152 -24.39 0.29 -0.92
N GLY A 153 -23.44 1.18 -1.24
CA GLY A 153 -23.68 2.63 -1.34
C GLY A 153 -23.97 3.32 -0.01
N THR A 154 -23.61 2.70 1.12
CA THR A 154 -23.90 3.18 2.49
C THR A 154 -22.68 3.78 3.19
N HIS A 155 -21.51 3.77 2.54
CA HIS A 155 -20.29 4.23 3.17
C HIS A 155 -20.34 5.74 3.47
N PRO A 156 -19.96 6.22 4.66
CA PRO A 156 -20.01 7.64 5.01
C PRO A 156 -19.18 8.55 4.09
N ARG A 157 -18.18 7.98 3.40
CA ARG A 157 -17.32 8.67 2.44
C ARG A 157 -17.61 8.29 0.97
N GLN A 158 -18.76 7.68 0.66
CA GLN A 158 -19.11 7.16 -0.67
C GLN A 158 -18.72 8.13 -1.80
N ALA A 159 -19.30 9.33 -1.79
CA ALA A 159 -19.10 10.33 -2.85
C ALA A 159 -17.64 10.79 -3.00
N ALA A 160 -16.88 10.85 -1.90
CA ALA A 160 -15.47 11.24 -1.95
C ALA A 160 -14.60 10.12 -2.55
N ILE A 161 -14.93 8.87 -2.25
CA ILE A 161 -14.22 7.69 -2.76
C ILE A 161 -14.54 7.50 -4.24
N GLU A 162 -15.81 7.57 -4.63
CA GLU A 162 -16.24 7.47 -6.05
C GLU A 162 -15.64 8.57 -6.92
N ALA A 163 -15.40 9.76 -6.38
CA ALA A 163 -14.73 10.85 -7.11
C ALA A 163 -13.25 10.57 -7.43
N ILE A 164 -12.62 9.62 -6.71
CA ILE A 164 -11.20 9.28 -6.84
C ILE A 164 -11.01 7.93 -7.53
N VAL A 165 -11.90 6.97 -7.27
CA VAL A 165 -11.81 5.62 -7.80
C VAL A 165 -12.12 5.64 -9.30
N GLU A 166 -11.09 5.33 -10.08
CA GLU A 166 -11.11 5.51 -11.54
C GLU A 166 -11.86 4.37 -12.28
N ARG A 167 -12.29 3.32 -11.56
CA ARG A 167 -12.84 2.08 -12.12
C ARG A 167 -14.12 1.64 -11.41
N GLU A 168 -15.18 1.51 -12.19
CA GLU A 168 -16.43 0.91 -11.74
C GLU A 168 -16.21 -0.57 -11.37
N GLY A 169 -16.87 -1.04 -10.31
CA GLY A 169 -16.77 -2.44 -9.86
C GLY A 169 -15.51 -2.79 -9.06
N TYR A 170 -14.55 -1.88 -8.91
CA TYR A 170 -13.30 -2.12 -8.17
C TYR A 170 -13.53 -2.68 -6.75
N HIS A 171 -14.42 -2.06 -5.96
CA HIS A 171 -14.68 -2.50 -4.59
C HIS A 171 -15.32 -3.89 -4.52
N ARG A 172 -16.14 -4.26 -5.52
CA ARG A 172 -16.72 -5.60 -5.62
C ARG A 172 -15.64 -6.62 -5.96
N ALA A 173 -14.80 -6.33 -6.95
CA ALA A 173 -13.68 -7.20 -7.32
C ALA A 173 -12.72 -7.42 -6.15
N LEU A 174 -12.39 -6.35 -5.40
CA LEU A 174 -11.56 -6.44 -4.21
C LEU A 174 -12.23 -7.27 -3.10
N LEU A 175 -13.54 -7.15 -2.89
CA LEU A 175 -14.28 -7.95 -1.91
C LEU A 175 -14.27 -9.45 -2.28
N GLU A 176 -14.49 -9.78 -3.55
CA GLU A 176 -14.43 -11.17 -4.04
C GLU A 176 -13.00 -11.75 -3.94
N ALA A 177 -11.99 -10.93 -4.22
CA ALA A 177 -10.59 -11.33 -4.09
C ALA A 177 -10.19 -11.52 -2.61
N LEU A 178 -10.71 -10.68 -1.71
CA LEU A 178 -10.55 -10.82 -0.27
C LEU A 178 -11.16 -12.14 0.24
N ASP A 179 -12.34 -12.53 -0.25
CA ASP A 179 -12.94 -13.82 0.08
C ASP A 179 -12.05 -15.01 -0.33
N ARG A 180 -11.39 -14.92 -1.50
CA ARG A 180 -10.43 -15.95 -1.94
C ARG A 180 -9.20 -15.97 -1.04
N PHE A 181 -8.65 -14.80 -0.73
CA PHE A 181 -7.49 -14.64 0.13
C PHE A 181 -7.74 -15.21 1.53
N GLU A 182 -8.89 -14.90 2.16
CA GLU A 182 -9.21 -15.40 3.51
C GLU A 182 -9.34 -16.94 3.57
N ARG A 183 -9.81 -17.57 2.49
CA ARG A 183 -9.91 -19.04 2.41
C ARG A 183 -8.57 -19.74 2.32
N ASP A 184 -7.66 -19.19 1.51
CA ASP A 184 -6.31 -19.73 1.34
C ASP A 184 -5.32 -18.60 1.01
N PRO A 185 -4.72 -17.96 2.03
CA PRO A 185 -3.79 -16.85 1.82
C PRO A 185 -2.54 -17.24 1.03
N GLN A 186 -2.16 -18.53 1.02
CA GLN A 186 -0.95 -19.00 0.33
C GLN A 186 -1.21 -19.28 -1.13
N ALA A 187 -2.37 -19.83 -1.48
CA ALA A 187 -2.75 -20.05 -2.88
C ALA A 187 -3.32 -18.79 -3.54
N CYS A 188 -4.04 -17.96 -2.77
CA CYS A 188 -4.77 -16.79 -3.26
C CYS A 188 -4.09 -15.46 -2.90
N TRP A 189 -2.76 -15.45 -2.75
CA TRP A 189 -2.01 -14.24 -2.41
C TRP A 189 -2.07 -13.15 -3.49
N ARG A 190 -2.28 -13.55 -4.75
CA ARG A 190 -2.58 -12.62 -5.84
C ARG A 190 -4.02 -12.13 -5.72
N VAL A 191 -4.19 -10.99 -5.06
CA VAL A 191 -5.49 -10.31 -4.94
C VAL A 191 -5.67 -9.41 -6.15
N ASP A 192 -5.93 -10.01 -7.30
CA ASP A 192 -6.06 -9.28 -8.55
C ASP A 192 -7.46 -8.67 -8.67
N THR A 193 -7.51 -7.37 -8.98
CA THR A 193 -8.80 -6.64 -9.07
C THR A 193 -9.01 -5.99 -10.44
N LEU A 194 -7.98 -5.94 -11.29
CA LEU A 194 -8.04 -5.45 -12.65
C LEU A 194 -7.11 -6.24 -13.56
N GLU A 195 -7.40 -6.17 -14.85
CA GLU A 195 -6.48 -6.63 -15.90
C GLU A 195 -5.34 -5.64 -16.09
N VAL A 196 -4.15 -6.19 -16.35
CA VAL A 196 -2.97 -5.41 -16.75
C VAL A 196 -3.14 -5.00 -18.22
N PRO A 197 -2.93 -3.73 -18.59
CA PRO A 197 -2.95 -3.32 -19.99
C PRO A 197 -1.90 -4.04 -20.84
N ASP A 198 -2.24 -4.30 -22.10
CA ASP A 198 -1.33 -4.84 -23.09
C ASP A 198 -0.01 -4.05 -23.14
N GLY A 199 1.11 -4.75 -22.99
CA GLY A 199 2.47 -4.18 -23.00
C GLY A 199 2.98 -3.66 -21.65
N CYS A 200 2.22 -3.81 -20.56
CA CYS A 200 2.63 -3.46 -19.19
C CYS A 200 2.94 -4.68 -18.30
N GLU A 201 2.76 -5.90 -18.82
CA GLU A 201 2.71 -7.15 -18.06
C GLU A 201 4.08 -7.52 -17.50
N GLU A 202 5.14 -7.42 -18.29
CA GLU A 202 6.43 -7.99 -17.93
C GLU A 202 7.00 -7.42 -16.63
N ARG A 203 7.08 -6.09 -16.53
CA ARG A 203 7.58 -5.45 -15.30
C ARG A 203 6.59 -5.58 -14.16
N PHE A 204 5.30 -5.53 -14.44
CA PHE A 204 4.26 -5.70 -13.43
C PHE A 204 4.36 -7.09 -12.79
N GLU A 205 4.39 -8.15 -13.59
CA GLU A 205 4.47 -9.53 -13.14
C GLU A 205 5.75 -9.80 -12.37
N GLN A 206 6.89 -9.28 -12.85
CA GLN A 206 8.15 -9.39 -12.11
C GLN A 206 8.08 -8.66 -10.75
N GLY A 207 7.43 -7.50 -10.70
CA GLY A 207 7.19 -6.76 -9.46
C GLY A 207 6.31 -7.54 -8.49
N VAL A 208 5.21 -8.14 -8.98
CA VAL A 208 4.31 -8.97 -8.19
C VAL A 208 4.99 -10.24 -7.69
N GLU A 209 5.84 -10.88 -8.48
CA GLU A 209 6.63 -12.04 -8.04
C GLU A 209 7.67 -11.67 -6.97
N LEU A 210 8.30 -10.51 -7.05
CA LEU A 210 9.32 -10.13 -6.07
C LEU A 210 8.74 -9.52 -4.80
N PHE A 211 7.61 -8.81 -4.91
CA PHE A 211 7.12 -7.90 -3.88
C PHE A 211 5.62 -8.03 -3.59
N GLY A 212 4.88 -8.89 -4.28
CA GLY A 212 3.42 -8.96 -4.16
C GLY A 212 2.91 -9.50 -2.81
N THR A 213 3.80 -9.90 -1.89
CA THR A 213 3.47 -10.18 -0.49
C THR A 213 4.61 -9.72 0.44
N PRO A 214 4.33 -9.46 1.73
CA PRO A 214 5.36 -9.22 2.74
C PRO A 214 6.40 -10.36 2.80
N GLY A 215 5.97 -11.61 2.65
CA GLY A 215 6.85 -12.77 2.59
C GLY A 215 7.83 -12.73 1.41
N ARG A 216 7.36 -12.35 0.22
CA ARG A 216 8.21 -12.20 -0.98
C ARG A 216 9.19 -11.04 -0.81
N LEU A 217 8.73 -9.89 -0.31
CA LEU A 217 9.59 -8.76 0.05
C LEU A 217 10.68 -9.18 1.05
N PHE A 218 10.32 -9.98 2.08
CA PHE A 218 11.26 -10.45 3.08
C PHE A 218 12.30 -11.41 2.47
N ALA A 219 11.84 -12.38 1.67
CA ALA A 219 12.71 -13.30 0.96
C ALA A 219 13.70 -12.56 0.05
N TYR A 220 13.23 -11.58 -0.72
CA TYR A 220 14.08 -10.74 -1.55
C TYR A 220 15.06 -9.91 -0.72
N GLY A 221 14.58 -9.21 0.31
CA GLY A 221 15.43 -8.38 1.18
C GLY A 221 16.58 -9.17 1.79
N ARG A 222 16.36 -10.43 2.17
CA ARG A 222 17.41 -11.31 2.70
C ARG A 222 18.55 -11.62 1.72
N THR A 223 18.32 -11.48 0.42
CA THR A 223 19.38 -11.64 -0.60
C THR A 223 20.28 -10.41 -0.69
N LEU A 224 19.85 -9.26 -0.15
CA LEU A 224 20.58 -8.00 -0.21
C LEU A 224 21.68 -7.94 0.85
N PRO A 225 22.68 -7.06 0.70
CA PRO A 225 23.72 -6.91 1.72
C PRO A 225 23.12 -6.53 3.09
N PRO A 226 23.50 -7.22 4.19
CA PRO A 226 22.82 -7.08 5.48
C PRO A 226 23.11 -5.76 6.20
N THR A 227 24.13 -5.02 5.77
CA THR A 227 24.60 -3.79 6.44
C THR A 227 25.04 -2.74 5.42
N PRO A 228 25.04 -1.44 5.78
CA PRO A 228 25.53 -0.37 4.92
C PRO A 228 26.97 -0.61 4.42
N TRP A 229 27.84 -1.14 5.28
CA TRP A 229 29.22 -1.46 4.91
C TRP A 229 29.33 -2.64 3.94
N ALA A 230 28.42 -3.62 4.03
CA ALA A 230 28.36 -4.69 3.04
C ALA A 230 27.90 -4.13 1.67
N SER A 231 26.92 -3.22 1.66
CA SER A 231 26.49 -2.52 0.44
C SER A 231 27.60 -1.69 -0.18
N LEU A 232 28.33 -0.90 0.62
CA LEU A 232 29.45 -0.11 0.13
C LEU A 232 30.55 -1.00 -0.46
N ARG A 233 30.90 -2.11 0.21
CA ARG A 233 31.88 -3.06 -0.33
C ARG A 233 31.41 -3.72 -1.63
N ALA A 234 30.12 -4.05 -1.74
CA ALA A 234 29.56 -4.59 -2.97
C ALA A 234 29.62 -3.55 -4.11
N TRP A 235 29.24 -2.31 -3.82
CA TRP A 235 29.35 -1.17 -4.74
C TRP A 235 30.79 -0.94 -5.23
N LEU A 236 31.76 -0.90 -4.32
CA LEU A 236 33.18 -0.71 -4.65
C LEU A 236 33.75 -1.85 -5.51
N ARG A 237 33.14 -3.04 -5.49
CA ARG A 237 33.52 -4.19 -6.32
C ARG A 237 32.76 -4.25 -7.64
N GLY A 238 31.97 -3.23 -7.98
CA GLY A 238 31.11 -3.22 -9.17
C GLY A 238 29.87 -4.12 -9.07
N ALA A 239 29.67 -4.79 -7.94
CA ALA A 239 28.50 -5.62 -7.65
C ALA A 239 27.38 -4.76 -7.03
N HIS A 240 26.97 -3.69 -7.72
CA HIS A 240 25.86 -2.87 -7.26
C HIS A 240 24.61 -3.76 -7.16
N PRO A 241 23.95 -3.85 -6.00
CA PRO A 241 22.63 -4.45 -5.94
C PRO A 241 21.71 -3.49 -6.70
N ARG A 242 21.57 -3.68 -8.01
CA ARG A 242 20.48 -3.07 -8.76
C ARG A 242 19.27 -3.95 -8.53
N ALA A 243 18.09 -3.33 -8.50
CA ALA A 243 16.87 -4.12 -8.66
C ALA A 243 17.05 -5.00 -9.92
N PRO A 244 16.61 -6.26 -9.90
CA PRO A 244 16.63 -7.07 -11.12
C PRO A 244 15.89 -6.29 -12.19
N ALA A 245 16.54 -6.08 -13.34
CA ALA A 245 15.87 -5.51 -14.48
C ALA A 245 14.88 -6.55 -15.03
N PRO A 246 13.75 -6.12 -15.61
CA PRO A 246 13.04 -6.99 -16.54
C PRO A 246 14.02 -7.40 -17.66
N PRO A 247 13.91 -8.65 -18.17
CA PRO A 247 14.83 -9.16 -19.18
C PRO A 247 14.89 -8.33 -20.47
#